data_AF-A0A2E0L9S2-F1
#
_entry.id   AF-A0A2E0L9S2-F1
#
_cell.length_a   1.000
_cell.length_b   1.000
_cell.length_c   1.000
_cell.angle_alpha   90.00
_cell.angle_beta   90.00
_cell.angle_gamma   90.00
#
_symmetry.space_group_name_H-M   'P 1'
#
loop_
_entity.id
_entity.type
_entity.pdbx_description
1 polymer ?
#
loop_
_entity_poly.entity_id
_entity_poly.type
_entity_poly.pdbx_seq_one_letter_code
_entity_poly.pdbx_strand_id
1 'polypeptide(L)'
;MTRLFHALSVRRVWLVLLPITLIFASPYVIRLLNTYFSAAGGNNLPPLPGALLAIITVPFVLFMFVDLYLLSQVEALLLVGLLALGICLFIVLRKRGGRGARVLAGLTAVAIVALPVVFYRTPYFEYLEARGYAVYAIPSQQNFLDAAVDGVVSQFDGKACQYDLLGWTAENVLYYDRDCRFTGTTTWQYDPTVNQARLVPMVAEPLVTEAETLLVHPAYAPIDHRSPDGRWVASVWEKHAYEPENVIVVHQPNSDQ
;
A
#
# COMPACT_ATOMS: atom_id res chain seq x y z
N MET A 1 -16.79 -38.41 -0.40
CA MET A 1 -15.75 -37.48 -0.93
C MET A 1 -15.13 -37.91 -2.26
N THR A 2 -14.96 -39.20 -2.57
CA THR A 2 -14.24 -39.69 -3.78
C THR A 2 -14.87 -39.36 -5.15
N ARG A 3 -16.19 -39.16 -5.26
CA ARG A 3 -16.86 -38.83 -6.55
C ARG A 3 -16.73 -37.36 -6.97
N LEU A 4 -16.65 -36.43 -6.01
CA LEU A 4 -16.47 -35.00 -6.33
C LEU A 4 -15.09 -34.72 -6.97
N PHE A 5 -14.08 -35.53 -6.66
CA PHE A 5 -12.70 -35.38 -7.16
C PHE A 5 -12.42 -36.01 -8.54
N HIS A 6 -13.34 -36.83 -9.08
CA HIS A 6 -13.16 -37.47 -10.39
C HIS A 6 -13.68 -36.63 -11.55
N ALA A 7 -14.47 -35.58 -11.29
CA ALA A 7 -15.15 -34.81 -12.33
C ALA A 7 -14.43 -33.52 -12.77
N LEU A 8 -13.22 -33.24 -12.28
CA LEU A 8 -12.40 -32.12 -12.80
C LEU A 8 -11.76 -32.55 -14.12
N SER A 9 -12.52 -32.45 -15.20
CA SER A 9 -11.96 -32.56 -16.55
C SER A 9 -10.95 -31.43 -16.79
N VAL A 10 -9.99 -31.64 -17.69
CA VAL A 10 -8.96 -30.64 -18.03
C VAL A 10 -9.58 -29.26 -18.31
N ARG A 11 -10.75 -29.22 -18.96
CA ARG A 11 -11.50 -27.97 -19.22
C ARG A 11 -11.95 -27.24 -17.96
N ARG A 12 -12.36 -27.95 -16.90
CA ARG A 12 -12.80 -27.33 -15.64
C ARG A 12 -11.64 -26.75 -14.83
N VAL A 13 -10.43 -27.30 -14.96
CA VAL A 13 -9.23 -26.73 -14.33
C VAL A 13 -8.96 -25.32 -14.86
N TRP A 14 -9.10 -25.11 -16.17
CA TRP A 14 -8.93 -23.80 -16.79
C TRP A 14 -9.96 -22.76 -16.34
N LEU A 15 -11.22 -23.17 -16.14
CA LEU A 15 -12.28 -22.27 -15.64
C LEU A 15 -12.00 -21.72 -14.24
N VAL A 16 -11.25 -22.46 -13.42
CA VAL A 16 -10.84 -22.01 -12.08
C VAL A 16 -9.50 -21.29 -12.11
N LEU A 17 -8.54 -21.81 -12.88
CA LEU A 17 -7.18 -21.28 -12.88
C LEU A 17 -7.06 -19.91 -13.56
N LEU A 18 -7.82 -19.69 -14.64
CA LEU A 18 -7.77 -18.45 -15.41
C LEU A 18 -8.18 -17.22 -14.58
N PRO A 19 -9.34 -17.19 -13.87
CA PRO A 19 -9.69 -16.05 -13.04
C PRO A 19 -8.73 -15.84 -11.88
N ILE A 20 -8.25 -16.90 -11.21
CA ILE A 20 -7.23 -16.78 -10.15
C ILE A 20 -5.97 -16.12 -10.71
N THR A 21 -5.53 -16.56 -11.89
CA THR A 21 -4.34 -15.98 -12.53
C THR A 21 -4.55 -14.52 -12.86
N LEU A 22 -5.73 -14.14 -13.38
CA LEU A 22 -6.01 -12.75 -13.71
C LEU A 22 -6.01 -11.86 -12.48
N ILE A 23 -6.66 -12.28 -11.37
CA ILE A 23 -6.67 -11.57 -10.07
C ILE A 23 -5.25 -11.32 -9.55
N PHE A 24 -4.40 -12.34 -9.53
CA PHE A 24 -3.06 -12.16 -8.95
C PHE A 24 -2.02 -11.61 -9.93
N ALA A 25 -2.30 -11.62 -11.25
CA ALA A 25 -1.43 -11.02 -12.25
C ALA A 25 -1.76 -9.54 -12.53
N SER A 26 -2.99 -9.08 -12.28
CA SER A 26 -3.41 -7.69 -12.55
C SER A 26 -2.50 -6.66 -11.90
N PRO A 27 -2.13 -6.73 -10.61
CA PRO A 27 -1.27 -5.72 -9.99
C PRO A 27 0.07 -5.57 -10.71
N TYR A 28 0.66 -6.68 -11.14
CA TYR A 28 1.94 -6.69 -11.87
C TYR A 28 1.83 -6.07 -13.24
N VAL A 29 0.78 -6.43 -13.99
CA VAL A 29 0.53 -5.88 -15.33
C VAL A 29 0.27 -4.38 -15.23
N ILE A 30 -0.53 -3.95 -14.26
CA ILE A 30 -0.86 -2.54 -14.04
C ILE A 30 0.40 -1.75 -13.67
N ARG A 31 1.22 -2.26 -12.74
CA ARG A 31 2.51 -1.63 -12.41
C ARG A 31 3.44 -1.54 -13.61
N LEU A 32 3.55 -2.60 -14.41
CA LEU A 32 4.38 -2.62 -15.62
C LEU A 32 3.89 -1.57 -16.62
N LEU A 33 2.59 -1.48 -16.83
CA LEU A 33 1.98 -0.45 -17.69
C LEU A 33 2.26 0.94 -17.14
N ASN A 34 2.07 1.19 -15.85
CA ASN A 34 2.34 2.50 -15.23
C ASN A 34 3.82 2.90 -15.36
N THR A 35 4.73 1.96 -15.14
CA THR A 35 6.18 2.16 -15.32
C THR A 35 6.52 2.45 -16.79
N TYR A 36 5.91 1.73 -17.71
CA TYR A 36 6.09 1.95 -19.15
C TYR A 36 5.57 3.33 -19.57
N PHE A 37 4.37 3.72 -19.14
CA PHE A 37 3.76 5.02 -19.47
C PHE A 37 4.53 6.20 -18.87
N SER A 38 4.99 6.08 -17.62
CA SER A 38 5.84 7.12 -17.00
C SER A 38 7.19 7.24 -17.71
N ALA A 39 7.84 6.13 -18.06
CA ALA A 39 9.12 6.13 -18.78
C ALA A 39 9.00 6.65 -20.23
N ALA A 40 7.88 6.38 -20.91
CA ALA A 40 7.64 6.83 -22.27
C ALA A 40 7.38 8.34 -22.39
N GLY A 41 7.28 9.06 -21.27
CA GLY A 41 7.08 10.51 -21.21
C GLY A 41 5.66 10.88 -21.58
N GLY A 42 4.88 11.32 -20.59
CA GLY A 42 3.42 11.44 -20.58
C GLY A 42 2.70 12.19 -21.70
N ASN A 43 3.38 12.65 -22.76
CA ASN A 43 2.79 13.26 -23.95
C ASN A 43 3.38 12.80 -25.30
N ASN A 44 4.41 11.94 -25.33
CA ASN A 44 5.16 11.62 -26.57
C ASN A 44 4.97 10.19 -27.08
N LEU A 45 4.02 9.43 -26.53
CA LEU A 45 3.71 8.12 -27.07
C LEU A 45 3.09 8.29 -28.46
N PRO A 46 3.61 7.59 -29.50
CA PRO A 46 2.85 7.46 -30.74
C PRO A 46 1.47 6.91 -30.38
N PRO A 47 0.40 7.29 -31.12
CA PRO A 47 -0.93 6.77 -30.88
C PRO A 47 -0.90 5.26 -31.08
N LEU A 48 -0.62 4.52 -30.01
CA LEU A 48 -0.96 3.12 -29.90
C LEU A 48 -2.43 3.06 -30.28
N PRO A 49 -2.83 2.22 -31.25
CA PRO A 49 -4.22 2.14 -31.66
C PRO A 49 -5.03 1.84 -30.40
N GLY A 50 -5.81 2.81 -29.93
CA GLY A 50 -6.44 2.76 -28.60
C GLY A 50 -7.29 1.51 -28.38
N ALA A 51 -7.76 0.90 -29.46
CA ALA A 51 -8.43 -0.39 -29.46
C ALA A 51 -7.55 -1.56 -28.95
N LEU A 52 -6.27 -1.62 -29.30
CA LEU A 52 -5.38 -2.70 -28.86
C LEU A 52 -5.03 -2.56 -27.38
N LEU A 53 -4.82 -1.33 -26.93
CA LEU A 53 -4.66 -1.04 -25.50
C LEU A 53 -5.94 -1.42 -24.74
N ALA A 54 -7.11 -1.00 -25.23
CA ALA A 54 -8.40 -1.34 -24.60
C ALA A 54 -8.66 -2.84 -24.55
N ILE A 55 -8.37 -3.61 -25.62
CA ILE A 55 -8.53 -5.06 -25.62
C ILE A 55 -7.63 -5.72 -24.56
N ILE A 56 -6.40 -5.22 -24.40
CA ILE A 56 -5.48 -5.72 -23.40
C ILE A 56 -5.93 -5.31 -22.00
N THR A 57 -6.35 -4.06 -21.78
CA THR A 57 -6.62 -3.51 -20.44
C THR A 57 -8.00 -3.88 -19.90
N VAL A 58 -9.04 -4.00 -20.74
CA VAL A 58 -10.43 -4.24 -20.28
C VAL A 58 -10.56 -5.46 -19.36
N PRO A 59 -9.96 -6.64 -19.67
CA PRO A 59 -9.98 -7.76 -18.75
C PRO A 59 -9.36 -7.40 -17.40
N PHE A 60 -8.21 -6.73 -17.38
CA PHE A 60 -7.55 -6.32 -16.15
C PHE A 60 -8.31 -5.24 -15.39
N VAL A 61 -9.09 -4.38 -16.04
CA VAL A 61 -9.94 -3.38 -15.36
C VAL A 61 -11.04 -4.07 -14.55
N LEU A 62 -11.68 -5.11 -15.09
CA LEU A 62 -12.68 -5.88 -14.32
C LEU A 62 -12.05 -6.51 -13.08
N PHE A 63 -10.89 -7.15 -13.25
CA PHE A 63 -10.17 -7.78 -12.14
C PHE A 63 -9.56 -6.76 -11.18
N MET A 64 -9.21 -5.56 -11.66
CA MET A 64 -8.79 -4.45 -10.83
C MET A 64 -9.87 -4.03 -9.84
N PHE A 65 -11.15 -3.98 -10.23
CA PHE A 65 -12.22 -3.70 -9.27
C PHE A 65 -12.36 -4.79 -8.21
N VAL A 66 -12.15 -6.06 -8.60
CA VAL A 66 -12.09 -7.18 -7.65
C VAL A 66 -10.90 -7.03 -6.71
N ASP A 67 -9.73 -6.67 -7.22
CA ASP A 67 -8.53 -6.44 -6.42
C ASP A 67 -8.71 -5.27 -5.47
N LEU A 68 -9.26 -4.14 -5.93
CA LEU A 68 -9.57 -2.98 -5.11
C LEU A 68 -10.53 -3.34 -3.98
N TYR A 69 -11.55 -4.16 -4.27
CA TYR A 69 -12.47 -4.66 -3.25
C TYR A 69 -11.77 -5.62 -2.28
N LEU A 70 -10.93 -6.54 -2.77
CA LEU A 70 -10.19 -7.46 -1.90
C LEU A 70 -9.16 -6.71 -1.03
N LEU A 71 -8.49 -5.69 -1.57
CA LEU A 71 -7.54 -4.84 -0.84
C LEU A 71 -8.22 -4.02 0.26
N SER A 72 -9.52 -3.70 0.09
CA SER A 72 -10.29 -3.06 1.16
C SER A 72 -10.46 -3.94 2.40
N GLN A 73 -10.29 -5.25 2.24
CA GLN A 73 -10.42 -6.24 3.30
C GLN A 73 -9.17 -7.12 3.31
N VAL A 74 -8.10 -6.63 3.95
CA VAL A 74 -6.80 -7.33 4.03
C VAL A 74 -6.95 -8.80 4.46
N GLU A 75 -7.84 -9.08 5.42
CA GLU A 75 -8.17 -10.44 5.86
C GLU A 75 -8.75 -11.30 4.73
N ALA A 76 -9.66 -10.74 3.93
CA ALA A 76 -10.24 -11.42 2.78
C ALA A 76 -9.19 -11.66 1.68
N LEU A 77 -8.32 -10.68 1.41
CA LEU A 77 -7.21 -10.84 0.46
C LEU A 77 -6.26 -11.97 0.89
N LEU A 78 -5.88 -12.03 2.17
CA LEU A 78 -5.03 -13.08 2.71
C LEU A 78 -5.71 -14.46 2.61
N LEU A 79 -7.00 -14.54 2.97
CA LEU A 79 -7.77 -15.78 2.89
C LEU A 79 -7.89 -16.26 1.43
N VAL A 80 -8.26 -15.37 0.51
CA VAL A 80 -8.38 -15.67 -0.92
C VAL A 80 -7.01 -16.06 -1.50
N GLY A 81 -5.93 -15.39 -1.10
CA GLY A 81 -4.56 -15.74 -1.46
C GLY A 81 -4.15 -17.13 -1.00
N LEU A 82 -4.43 -17.48 0.25
CA LEU A 82 -4.15 -18.82 0.81
C LEU A 82 -4.96 -19.91 0.11
N LEU A 83 -6.24 -19.67 -0.16
CA LEU A 83 -7.10 -20.60 -0.89
C LEU A 83 -6.61 -20.79 -2.34
N ALA A 84 -6.30 -19.69 -3.04
CA ALA A 84 -5.75 -19.71 -4.38
C ALA A 84 -4.41 -20.44 -4.46
N LEU A 85 -3.52 -20.19 -3.49
CA LEU A 85 -2.24 -20.88 -3.37
C LEU A 85 -2.44 -22.38 -3.15
N GLY A 86 -3.34 -22.77 -2.25
CA GLY A 86 -3.70 -24.18 -2.02
C GLY A 86 -4.23 -24.87 -3.28
N ILE A 87 -5.09 -24.20 -4.05
CA ILE A 87 -5.61 -24.69 -5.34
C ILE A 87 -4.45 -24.83 -6.35
N CYS A 88 -3.58 -23.83 -6.47
CA CYS A 88 -2.45 -23.87 -7.40
C CYS A 88 -1.48 -25.00 -7.07
N LEU A 89 -1.08 -25.14 -5.80
CA LEU A 89 -0.23 -26.23 -5.33
C LEU A 89 -0.88 -27.59 -5.59
N PHE A 90 -2.18 -27.72 -5.33
CA PHE A 90 -2.92 -28.95 -5.63
C PHE A 90 -2.88 -29.30 -7.14
N ILE A 91 -3.05 -28.32 -8.03
CA ILE A 91 -2.96 -28.52 -9.48
C ILE A 91 -1.54 -28.94 -9.89
N VAL A 92 -0.52 -28.28 -9.36
CA VAL A 92 0.90 -28.56 -9.66
C VAL A 92 1.29 -29.98 -9.22
N LEU A 93 0.92 -30.38 -8.00
CA LEU A 93 1.27 -31.68 -7.42
C LEU A 93 0.48 -32.83 -8.07
N ARG A 94 -0.71 -32.57 -8.60
CA ARG A 94 -1.53 -33.62 -9.23
C ARG A 94 -1.02 -33.92 -10.65
N LYS A 95 -0.36 -35.08 -10.82
CA LYS A 95 0.13 -35.58 -12.12
C LYS A 95 -0.92 -35.72 -13.24
N ARG A 96 -2.22 -35.58 -12.92
CA ARG A 96 -3.34 -35.71 -13.88
C ARG A 96 -3.69 -34.40 -14.63
N GLY A 97 -2.99 -33.30 -14.36
CA GLY A 97 -3.17 -32.04 -15.10
C GLY A 97 -2.35 -31.95 -16.39
N GLY A 98 -2.93 -31.34 -17.42
CA GLY A 98 -2.18 -30.96 -18.63
C GLY A 98 -0.95 -30.13 -18.28
N ARG A 99 0.15 -30.28 -19.02
CA ARG A 99 1.43 -29.59 -18.73
C ARG A 99 1.26 -28.07 -18.64
N GLY A 100 0.47 -27.48 -19.54
CA GLY A 100 0.19 -26.04 -19.54
C GLY A 100 -0.50 -25.55 -18.27
N ALA A 101 -1.52 -26.26 -17.78
CA ALA A 101 -2.23 -25.89 -16.55
C ALA A 101 -1.31 -25.96 -15.31
N ARG A 102 -0.38 -26.91 -15.28
CA ARG A 102 0.60 -27.02 -14.19
C ARG A 102 1.61 -25.88 -14.21
N VAL A 103 2.12 -25.52 -15.40
CA VAL A 103 3.03 -24.39 -15.55
C VAL A 103 2.33 -23.09 -15.14
N LEU A 104 1.11 -22.85 -15.62
CA LEU A 104 0.36 -21.66 -15.28
C LEU A 104 0.06 -21.59 -13.77
N ALA A 105 -0.40 -22.69 -13.15
CA ALA A 105 -0.62 -22.74 -11.71
C ALA A 105 0.66 -22.49 -10.90
N GLY A 106 1.81 -23.00 -11.37
CA GLY A 106 3.10 -22.71 -10.76
C GLY A 106 3.46 -21.22 -10.83
N LEU A 107 3.29 -20.59 -11.99
CA LEU A 107 3.51 -19.15 -12.17
C LEU A 107 2.57 -18.32 -11.31
N THR A 108 1.29 -18.68 -11.23
CA THR A 108 0.30 -18.00 -10.40
C THR A 108 0.62 -18.14 -8.91
N ALA A 109 1.06 -19.32 -8.45
CA ALA A 109 1.52 -19.50 -7.08
C ALA A 109 2.74 -18.61 -6.76
N VAL A 110 3.70 -18.52 -7.67
CA VAL A 110 4.85 -17.61 -7.54
C VAL A 110 4.38 -16.15 -7.48
N ALA A 111 3.44 -15.74 -8.34
CA ALA A 111 2.90 -14.39 -8.33
C ALA A 111 2.16 -14.06 -7.02
N ILE A 112 1.42 -14.99 -6.44
CA ILE A 112 0.77 -14.80 -5.12
C ILE A 112 1.83 -14.56 -4.04
N VAL A 113 2.88 -15.39 -3.99
CA VAL A 113 3.93 -15.30 -2.96
C VAL A 113 4.83 -14.08 -3.16
N ALA A 114 5.08 -13.68 -4.41
CA ALA A 114 5.91 -12.53 -4.72
C ALA A 114 5.17 -11.19 -4.51
N LEU A 115 3.84 -11.19 -4.38
CA LEU A 115 3.04 -9.98 -4.32
C LEU A 115 3.48 -9.06 -3.18
N PRO A 116 3.59 -9.52 -1.92
CA PRO A 116 4.02 -8.62 -0.87
C PRO A 116 5.46 -8.14 -1.04
N VAL A 117 6.36 -8.94 -1.63
CA VAL A 117 7.76 -8.54 -1.88
C VAL A 117 7.85 -7.48 -2.96
N VAL A 118 7.12 -7.65 -4.06
CA VAL A 118 7.17 -6.73 -5.19
C VAL A 118 6.56 -5.39 -4.80
N PHE A 119 5.45 -5.39 -4.08
CA PHE A 119 4.77 -4.17 -3.68
C PHE A 119 5.24 -3.60 -2.34
N TYR A 120 6.15 -4.28 -1.64
CA TYR A 120 6.80 -3.71 -0.46
C TYR A 120 7.52 -2.42 -0.85
N ARG A 121 7.10 -1.32 -0.24
CA ARG A 121 7.82 -0.06 -0.33
C ARG A 121 8.63 0.13 0.94
N THR A 122 9.94 0.20 0.80
CA THR A 122 10.79 0.76 1.85
C THR A 122 10.50 2.25 1.94
N PRO A 123 10.20 2.79 3.12
CA PRO A 123 10.05 4.22 3.26
C PRO A 123 11.41 4.89 2.95
N TYR A 124 11.39 5.89 2.07
CA TYR A 124 12.61 6.50 1.53
C TYR A 124 13.01 7.73 2.35
N PHE A 125 13.68 7.49 3.48
CA PHE A 125 14.14 8.55 4.39
C PHE A 125 15.52 9.12 4.06
N GLU A 126 16.24 8.53 3.10
CA GLU A 126 17.63 8.88 2.78
C GLU A 126 17.81 10.38 2.49
N TYR A 127 16.83 11.03 1.85
CA TYR A 127 16.87 12.48 1.62
C TYR A 127 16.83 13.33 2.90
N LEU A 128 16.04 12.90 3.90
CA LEU A 128 15.93 13.58 5.19
C LEU A 128 17.16 13.31 6.05
N GLU A 129 17.62 12.07 6.07
CA GLU A 129 18.84 11.67 6.76
C GLU A 129 20.06 12.41 6.18
N ALA A 130 20.14 12.57 4.85
CA ALA A 130 21.19 13.34 4.19
C ALA A 130 21.19 14.84 4.57
N ARG A 131 20.08 15.37 5.09
CA ARG A 131 19.97 16.74 5.64
C ARG A 131 20.23 16.81 7.15
N GLY A 132 20.63 15.69 7.78
CA GLY A 132 20.95 15.62 9.20
C GLY A 132 19.74 15.44 10.11
N TYR A 133 18.55 15.16 9.56
CA TYR A 133 17.38 14.82 10.38
C TYR A 133 17.47 13.37 10.84
N ALA A 134 17.29 13.14 12.14
CA ALA A 134 16.99 11.79 12.63
C ALA A 134 15.50 11.54 12.40
N VAL A 135 15.19 10.63 11.48
CA VAL A 135 13.82 10.34 11.08
C VAL A 135 13.25 9.21 11.92
N TYR A 136 12.16 9.52 12.61
CA TYR A 136 11.35 8.53 13.29
C TYR A 136 10.06 8.39 12.50
N ALA A 137 10.02 7.36 11.67
CA ALA A 137 8.82 7.00 10.95
C ALA A 137 7.74 6.63 11.96
N ILE A 138 6.62 7.37 11.99
CA ILE A 138 5.49 6.89 12.78
C ILE A 138 5.03 5.58 12.13
N PRO A 139 5.01 4.46 12.88
CA PRO A 139 4.73 3.17 12.31
C PRO A 139 3.22 3.05 12.05
N SER A 140 2.76 3.67 10.96
CA SER A 140 1.53 3.28 10.27
C SER A 140 1.71 1.93 9.56
N GLN A 141 2.96 1.60 9.22
CA GLN A 141 3.39 0.35 8.56
C GLN A 141 4.03 -0.63 9.55
N GLN A 142 3.29 -1.03 10.60
CA GLN A 142 3.84 -1.90 11.66
C GLN A 142 4.20 -3.31 11.16
N ASN A 143 3.71 -3.73 10.00
CA ASN A 143 4.05 -5.02 9.43
C ASN A 143 4.29 -4.95 7.92
N PHE A 144 5.05 -5.92 7.43
CA PHE A 144 5.43 -6.08 6.03
C PHE A 144 4.23 -6.18 5.07
N LEU A 145 3.10 -6.71 5.55
CA LEU A 145 1.90 -6.88 4.75
C LEU A 145 1.16 -5.56 4.53
N ASP A 146 1.06 -4.72 5.55
CA ASP A 146 0.44 -3.40 5.47
C ASP A 146 1.21 -2.52 4.48
N ALA A 147 2.54 -2.52 4.56
CA ALA A 147 3.40 -1.81 3.61
C ALA A 147 3.23 -2.30 2.16
N ALA A 148 3.01 -3.61 1.97
CA ALA A 148 2.71 -4.16 0.65
C ALA A 148 1.31 -3.77 0.15
N VAL A 149 0.30 -3.80 1.01
CA VAL A 149 -1.07 -3.37 0.68
C VAL A 149 -1.07 -1.89 0.30
N ASP A 150 -0.42 -1.03 1.07
CA ASP A 150 -0.22 0.39 0.73
C ASP A 150 0.48 0.55 -0.62
N GLY A 151 1.51 -0.25 -0.86
CA GLY A 151 2.22 -0.30 -2.13
C GLY A 151 1.33 -0.66 -3.31
N VAL A 152 0.37 -1.57 -3.14
CA VAL A 152 -0.63 -1.90 -4.17
C VAL A 152 -1.66 -0.78 -4.32
N VAL A 153 -2.22 -0.26 -3.23
CA VAL A 153 -3.22 0.82 -3.26
C VAL A 153 -2.66 2.08 -3.92
N SER A 154 -1.40 2.42 -3.65
CA SER A 154 -0.70 3.56 -4.26
C SER A 154 -0.56 3.46 -5.79
N GLN A 155 -0.65 2.26 -6.39
CA GLN A 155 -0.65 2.11 -7.86
C GLN A 155 -1.97 2.56 -8.50
N PHE A 156 -3.05 2.66 -7.72
CA PHE A 156 -4.39 2.97 -8.21
C PHE A 156 -4.81 4.42 -7.96
N ASP A 157 -3.82 5.32 -7.89
CA ASP A 157 -4.02 6.78 -7.75
C ASP A 157 -4.73 7.19 -6.44
N GLY A 158 -4.76 6.30 -5.45
CA GLY A 158 -5.40 6.52 -4.16
C GLY A 158 -4.40 6.59 -3.02
N LYS A 159 -4.46 7.66 -2.23
CA LYS A 159 -3.95 7.64 -0.85
C LYS A 159 -4.74 6.58 -0.08
N ALA A 160 -4.04 5.57 0.46
CA ALA A 160 -4.69 4.54 1.28
C ALA A 160 -5.28 5.17 2.55
N CYS A 161 -4.52 6.13 3.12
CA CYS A 161 -4.89 6.93 4.26
C CYS A 161 -4.48 8.39 4.08
N GLN A 162 -5.28 9.28 4.66
CA GLN A 162 -4.96 10.69 4.90
C GLN A 162 -4.59 10.86 6.36
N TYR A 163 -3.69 11.80 6.65
CA TYR A 163 -3.24 12.08 8.01
C TYR A 163 -3.45 13.54 8.37
N ASP A 164 -4.12 13.79 9.48
CA ASP A 164 -4.35 15.13 10.02
C ASP A 164 -3.60 15.26 11.34
N LEU A 165 -2.68 16.22 11.44
CA LEU A 165 -1.96 16.49 12.69
C LEU A 165 -2.87 17.27 13.63
N LEU A 166 -3.22 16.68 14.76
CA LEU A 166 -4.09 17.32 15.76
C LEU A 166 -3.29 18.29 16.63
N GLY A 167 -2.05 17.92 16.98
CA GLY A 167 -1.13 18.75 17.75
C GLY A 167 -0.33 17.96 18.78
N TRP A 168 0.41 18.68 19.61
CA TRP A 168 1.27 18.15 20.66
C TRP A 168 0.73 18.44 22.06
N THR A 169 0.94 17.52 22.98
CA THR A 169 0.76 17.75 24.43
C THR A 169 1.96 18.51 25.02
N ALA A 170 1.82 19.00 26.25
CA ALA A 170 2.91 19.66 26.98
C ALA A 170 4.14 18.74 27.16
N GLU A 171 3.91 17.44 27.22
CA GLU A 171 4.89 16.36 27.37
C GLU A 171 5.54 15.95 26.04
N ASN A 172 5.24 16.66 24.94
CA ASN A 172 5.71 16.37 23.58
C ASN A 172 5.21 15.02 23.03
N VAL A 173 3.96 14.67 23.34
CA VAL A 173 3.25 13.55 22.67
C VAL A 173 2.45 14.11 21.50
N LEU A 174 2.66 13.57 20.30
CA LEU A 174 1.94 13.99 19.10
C LEU A 174 0.63 13.22 18.99
N TYR A 175 -0.48 13.92 18.77
CA TYR A 175 -1.74 13.34 18.36
C TYR A 175 -1.98 13.62 16.87
N TYR A 176 -2.48 12.61 16.16
CA TYR A 176 -2.86 12.72 14.77
C TYR A 176 -4.06 11.80 14.47
N ASP A 177 -4.91 12.24 13.55
CA ASP A 177 -5.92 11.40 12.96
C ASP A 177 -5.38 10.75 11.69
N ARG A 178 -5.79 9.50 11.48
CA ARG A 178 -5.52 8.73 10.28
C ARG A 178 -6.87 8.32 9.69
N ASP A 179 -7.24 8.95 8.58
CA ASP A 179 -8.44 8.62 7.81
C ASP A 179 -8.11 7.70 6.65
N CYS A 180 -8.32 6.40 6.83
CA CYS A 180 -8.13 5.43 5.76
C CYS A 180 -9.43 5.11 5.06
N ARG A 181 -9.38 4.99 3.73
CA ARG A 181 -10.55 4.71 2.87
C ARG A 181 -11.38 3.50 3.34
N PHE A 182 -10.74 2.53 3.99
CA PHE A 182 -11.34 1.24 4.33
C PHE A 182 -11.56 1.01 5.83
N THR A 183 -10.80 1.67 6.70
CA THR A 183 -10.94 1.53 8.16
C THR A 183 -11.61 2.73 8.81
N GLY A 184 -11.86 3.80 8.04
CA GLY A 184 -12.33 5.08 8.54
C GLY A 184 -11.25 5.83 9.33
N THR A 185 -11.70 6.86 10.03
CA THR A 185 -10.86 7.72 10.86
C THR A 185 -10.49 7.03 12.17
N THR A 186 -9.20 7.03 12.49
CA THR A 186 -8.64 6.49 13.72
C THR A 186 -7.68 7.51 14.33
N THR A 187 -7.79 7.76 15.64
CA THR A 187 -6.90 8.68 16.35
C THR A 187 -5.72 7.93 16.94
N TRP A 188 -4.52 8.48 16.77
CA TRP A 188 -3.27 7.91 17.24
C TRP A 188 -2.53 8.91 18.09
N GLN A 189 -1.80 8.38 19.07
CA GLN A 189 -0.78 9.12 19.81
C GLN A 189 0.59 8.57 19.48
N TYR A 190 1.59 9.43 19.37
CA TYR A 190 2.98 9.06 19.11
C TYR A 190 3.89 9.75 20.11
N ASP A 191 4.65 8.94 20.84
CA ASP A 191 5.67 9.41 21.78
C ASP A 191 7.05 9.24 21.13
N PRO A 192 7.74 10.35 20.78
CA PRO A 192 9.05 10.30 20.15
C PRO A 192 10.16 9.81 21.08
N THR A 193 9.97 9.86 22.41
CA THR A 193 10.99 9.43 23.38
C THR A 193 11.12 7.92 23.44
N VAL A 194 10.01 7.20 23.31
CA VAL A 194 9.97 5.73 23.24
C VAL A 194 9.81 5.20 21.80
N ASN A 195 9.68 6.10 20.81
CA ASN A 195 9.47 5.78 19.41
C ASN A 195 8.29 4.81 19.20
N GLN A 196 7.14 5.14 19.79
CA GLN A 196 5.97 4.27 19.77
C GLN A 196 4.70 5.03 19.39
N ALA A 197 3.97 4.50 18.41
CA ALA A 197 2.61 4.92 18.10
C ALA A 197 1.59 3.96 18.72
N ARG A 198 0.49 4.52 19.24
CA ARG A 198 -0.61 3.76 19.84
C ARG A 198 -1.95 4.32 19.39
N LEU A 199 -2.86 3.43 19.01
CA LEU A 199 -4.25 3.75 18.76
C LEU A 199 -4.95 4.18 20.06
N VAL A 200 -5.65 5.31 20.02
CA VAL A 200 -6.40 5.86 21.15
C VAL A 200 -7.83 6.16 20.73
N PRO A 201 -8.82 6.05 21.64
CA PRO A 201 -10.21 6.30 21.29
C PRO A 201 -10.52 7.78 21.03
N MET A 202 -9.75 8.68 21.67
CA MET A 202 -9.85 10.14 21.52
C MET A 202 -8.61 10.80 22.14
N VAL A 203 -8.42 12.09 21.86
CA VAL A 203 -7.42 12.94 22.53
C VAL A 203 -7.81 13.13 23.99
N ALA A 204 -7.01 12.60 24.92
CA ALA A 204 -7.30 12.64 26.35
C ALA A 204 -6.71 13.87 27.06
N GLU A 205 -5.64 14.42 26.51
CA GLU A 205 -4.85 15.50 27.10
C GLU A 205 -5.03 16.79 26.30
N PRO A 206 -4.96 17.97 26.94
CA PRO A 206 -5.03 19.24 26.23
C PRO A 206 -3.84 19.39 25.28
N LEU A 207 -4.13 19.68 24.02
CA LEU A 207 -3.10 20.00 23.02
C LEU A 207 -2.65 21.45 23.23
N VAL A 208 -1.34 21.64 23.28
CA VAL A 208 -0.69 22.95 23.48
C VAL A 208 -0.44 23.65 22.14
N THR A 209 -0.33 22.87 21.06
CA THR A 209 -0.27 23.38 19.70
C THR A 209 -1.62 23.16 19.02
N GLU A 210 -2.16 24.17 18.36
CA GLU A 210 -3.39 24.03 17.58
C GLU A 210 -3.15 23.23 16.30
N ALA A 211 -4.20 22.56 15.81
CA ALA A 211 -4.21 21.90 14.51
C ALA A 211 -4.08 22.95 13.40
N GLU A 212 -3.05 22.86 12.58
CA GLU A 212 -2.91 23.72 11.41
C GLU A 212 -3.69 23.03 10.29
N THR A 213 -4.88 23.56 9.97
CA THR A 213 -5.71 22.98 8.92
C THR A 213 -4.97 23.09 7.59
N LEU A 214 -4.65 21.94 6.98
CA LEU A 214 -3.91 21.69 5.73
C LEU A 214 -4.36 22.48 4.47
N LEU A 215 -5.28 23.43 4.58
CA LEU A 215 -6.02 24.02 3.47
C LEU A 215 -5.19 24.89 2.51
N VAL A 216 -3.94 25.27 2.82
CA VAL A 216 -3.16 26.21 1.98
C VAL A 216 -1.65 25.96 1.99
N HIS A 217 -1.18 24.71 1.86
CA HIS A 217 0.25 24.48 1.59
C HIS A 217 0.48 23.98 0.16
N PRO A 218 1.37 24.63 -0.62
CA PRO A 218 1.79 24.08 -1.91
C PRO A 218 2.39 22.70 -1.66
N ALA A 219 2.22 21.78 -2.61
CA ALA A 219 2.54 20.34 -2.54
C ALA A 219 4.00 19.94 -2.15
N TYR A 220 4.83 20.90 -1.70
CA TYR A 220 6.21 20.72 -1.32
C TYR A 220 6.63 21.50 -0.05
N ALA A 221 5.71 22.20 0.61
CA ALA A 221 6.01 22.83 1.90
C ALA A 221 5.65 21.85 3.02
N PRO A 222 6.63 21.31 3.78
CA PRO A 222 6.32 20.51 4.95
C PRO A 222 5.50 21.36 5.92
N ILE A 223 4.40 20.81 6.43
CA ILE A 223 3.74 21.40 7.60
C ILE A 223 4.64 21.09 8.77
N ASP A 224 5.26 22.12 9.35
CA ASP A 224 6.18 21.96 10.47
C ASP A 224 5.40 22.13 11.79
N HIS A 225 4.77 21.05 12.27
CA HIS A 225 4.19 21.04 13.61
C HIS A 225 5.27 20.76 14.65
N ARG A 226 5.76 21.83 15.30
CA ARG A 226 6.81 21.75 16.32
C ARG A 226 6.25 21.34 17.68
N SER A 227 6.97 20.48 18.39
CA SER A 227 6.69 20.18 19.80
C SER A 227 6.90 21.42 20.68
N PRO A 228 6.29 21.48 21.88
CA PRO A 228 6.48 22.60 22.81
C PRO A 228 7.94 22.86 23.21
N ASP A 229 8.76 21.80 23.26
CA ASP A 229 10.19 21.92 23.52
C ASP A 229 11.03 22.31 22.29
N GLY A 230 10.41 22.42 21.11
CA GLY A 230 11.04 22.77 19.84
C GLY A 230 11.96 21.71 19.23
N ARG A 231 12.16 20.57 19.90
CA ARG A 231 13.11 19.52 19.45
C ARG A 231 12.54 18.61 18.38
N TRP A 232 11.23 18.45 18.35
CA TRP A 232 10.54 17.56 17.43
C TRP A 232 9.72 18.35 16.43
N VAL A 233 9.76 17.91 15.17
CA VAL A 233 8.92 18.45 14.12
C VAL A 233 8.15 17.29 13.51
N ALA A 234 6.82 17.34 13.61
CA ALA A 234 5.93 16.45 12.91
C ALA A 234 5.52 17.08 11.59
N SER A 235 5.51 16.29 10.53
CA SER A 235 5.09 16.75 9.21
C SER A 235 4.44 15.63 8.42
N VAL A 236 3.42 15.97 7.64
CA VAL A 236 2.80 15.07 6.66
C VAL A 236 3.48 15.30 5.32
N TRP A 237 4.20 14.31 4.82
CA TRP A 237 4.94 14.44 3.58
C TRP A 237 4.12 13.87 2.42
N GLU A 238 3.59 14.75 1.57
CA GLU A 238 3.02 14.41 0.28
C GLU A 238 4.14 14.41 -0.78
N LYS A 239 5.13 13.52 -0.63
CA LYS A 239 6.39 13.69 -1.37
C LYS A 239 6.19 13.58 -2.88
N HIS A 240 5.28 12.72 -3.35
CA HIS A 240 4.81 12.60 -4.74
C HIS A 240 3.40 12.00 -4.74
N ALA A 241 2.58 12.26 -5.78
CA ALA A 241 1.20 11.74 -5.92
C ALA A 241 1.05 10.20 -5.79
N TYR A 242 2.16 9.47 -5.65
CA TYR A 242 2.25 8.02 -5.63
C TYR A 242 2.98 7.45 -4.40
N GLU A 243 3.34 8.25 -3.39
CA GLU A 243 3.84 7.75 -2.11
C GLU A 243 2.73 7.78 -1.06
N PRO A 244 2.65 6.78 -0.15
CA PRO A 244 1.72 6.86 0.97
C PRO A 244 2.07 8.08 1.82
N GLU A 245 1.07 8.90 2.15
CA GLU A 245 1.25 9.91 3.19
C GLU A 245 1.72 9.21 4.45
N ASN A 246 2.77 9.74 5.05
CA ASN A 246 3.24 9.29 6.33
C ASN A 246 3.43 10.52 7.19
N VAL A 247 3.05 10.39 8.46
CA VAL A 247 3.50 11.33 9.47
C VAL A 247 4.96 11.00 9.74
N ILE A 248 5.82 11.98 9.47
CA ILE A 248 7.24 11.90 9.74
C ILE A 248 7.52 12.79 10.94
N VAL A 249 8.14 12.22 11.97
CA VAL A 249 8.64 13.00 13.09
C VAL A 249 10.16 13.05 13.00
N VAL A 250 10.70 14.25 12.89
CA VAL A 250 12.15 14.47 12.85
C VAL A 250 12.60 15.13 14.14
N HIS A 251 13.75 14.68 14.64
CA HIS A 251 14.48 15.39 15.67
C HIS A 251 15.37 16.44 15.01
N GLN A 252 15.14 17.72 15.29
CA GLN A 252 16.00 18.79 14.81
C GLN A 252 17.18 18.95 15.78
N PRO A 253 18.43 18.70 15.38
CA PRO A 253 19.57 19.07 16.21
C PRO A 253 19.55 20.59 16.40
N ASN A 254 19.69 21.06 17.65
CA ASN A 254 19.63 22.48 18.00
C ASN A 254 20.45 23.31 17.01
N SER A 255 19.79 24.25 16.32
CA SER A 255 20.43 25.15 15.35
C SER A 255 21.28 26.25 16.00
N ASP A 256 21.51 26.18 17.31
CA ASP A 256 22.26 27.16 18.10
C ASP A 256 23.76 26.81 18.23
N GLN A 257 24.33 26.11 17.25
CA GLN A 257 25.78 25.89 17.10
C GLN A 257 26.30 26.36 15.74
#